data_AF-A0A941FMC8-F1
#
_entry.id   AF-A0A941FMC8-F1
#
_cell.length_a   1.000
_cell.length_b   1.000
_cell.length_c   1.000
_cell.angle_alpha   90.00
_cell.angle_beta   90.00
_cell.angle_gamma   90.00
#
_symmetry.space_group_name_H-M   'P 1'
#
loop_
_entity.id
_entity.type
_entity.pdbx_description
1 polymer ?
#
loop_
_entity_poly.entity_id
_entity_poly.type
_entity_poly.pdbx_seq_one_letter_code
_entity_poly.pdbx_strand_id
1 'polypeptide(L)'
;MRVIRIDASTATILLTEAPVPKVRDRQTGEVAKDAVSGEALMTIGVVYIEEGESSLIKVTVPESGVAEGLTLGAPVALPGLIARPWESVFNGQQRHGIAYRATAVAPGAFPMAEAG
;
A
#
# COMPACT_ATOMS: atom_id res chain seq x y z
N MET A 1 -17.08 7.30 -5.06
CA MET A 1 -15.80 7.50 -5.77
C MET A 1 -15.42 6.26 -6.56
N ARG A 2 -14.72 6.45 -7.69
CA ARG A 2 -14.21 5.37 -8.55
C ARG A 2 -12.93 4.75 -7.98
N VAL A 3 -12.70 3.47 -8.26
CA VAL A 3 -11.40 2.81 -8.05
C VAL A 3 -10.52 3.09 -9.25
N ILE A 4 -9.26 3.43 -9.03
CA ILE A 4 -8.28 3.71 -10.07
C ILE A 4 -7.23 2.61 -10.02
N ARG A 5 -7.00 1.91 -11.13
CA ARG A 5 -5.86 0.99 -11.25
C ARG A 5 -4.60 1.80 -11.49
N ILE A 6 -3.54 1.46 -10.77
CA ILE A 6 -2.23 2.06 -10.93
C ILE A 6 -1.40 1.09 -11.76
N ASP A 7 -0.91 1.56 -12.91
CA ASP A 7 0.19 0.90 -13.59
C ASP A 7 1.48 1.34 -12.90
N ALA A 8 2.22 0.36 -12.36
CA ALA A 8 3.45 0.59 -11.63
C ALA A 8 4.63 -0.14 -12.29
N SER A 9 4.50 -0.48 -13.57
CA SER A 9 5.51 -1.25 -14.32
C SER A 9 6.83 -0.49 -14.48
N THR A 10 6.78 0.84 -14.58
CA THR A 10 7.94 1.74 -14.71
C THR A 10 8.37 2.36 -13.38
N ALA A 11 7.58 2.20 -12.32
CA ALA A 11 7.85 2.80 -11.03
C ALA A 11 8.93 2.04 -10.25
N THR A 12 9.81 2.78 -9.57
CA THR A 12 10.64 2.22 -8.50
C THR A 12 9.86 2.32 -7.19
N ILE A 13 9.58 1.18 -6.56
CA ILE A 13 8.86 1.14 -5.28
C ILE A 13 9.77 0.50 -4.23
N LEU A 14 10.12 1.25 -3.18
CA LEU A 14 10.98 0.75 -2.10
C LEU A 14 10.19 0.65 -0.80
N LEU A 15 10.41 -0.44 -0.05
CA LEU A 15 9.78 -0.65 1.26
C LEU A 15 10.40 0.26 2.31
N THR A 16 9.59 1.08 2.98
CA THR A 16 10.04 2.01 4.03
C THR A 16 9.52 1.66 5.41
N GLU A 17 8.37 0.99 5.50
CA GLU A 17 7.85 0.43 6.76
C GLU A 17 7.49 -1.04 6.55
N ALA A 18 7.94 -1.91 7.45
CA ALA A 18 7.64 -3.34 7.40
C ALA A 18 6.13 -3.61 7.56
N PRO A 19 5.62 -4.77 7.09
CA PRO A 19 4.23 -5.13 7.29
C PRO A 19 3.85 -5.15 8.76
N VAL A 20 2.84 -4.37 9.12
CA VAL A 20 2.25 -4.36 10.47
C VAL A 20 0.73 -4.48 10.39
N PRO A 21 0.08 -5.09 11.40
CA PRO A 21 -1.38 -5.15 11.44
C PRO A 21 -2.01 -3.77 11.33
N LYS A 22 -3.00 -3.64 10.45
CA LYS A 22 -3.75 -2.41 10.26
C LYS A 22 -4.70 -2.23 11.42
N VAL A 23 -4.40 -1.30 12.31
CA VAL A 23 -5.26 -1.01 13.46
C VAL A 23 -6.50 -0.23 13.02
N ARG A 24 -7.69 -0.81 13.23
CA ARG A 24 -9.00 -0.17 13.02
C ARG A 24 -9.35 0.77 14.17
N ASP A 25 -9.16 0.31 15.40
CA ASP A 25 -9.40 1.07 16.62
C ASP A 25 -8.14 1.07 17.49
N ARG A 26 -7.57 2.25 17.68
CA ARG A 26 -6.33 2.44 18.45
C ARG A 26 -6.52 2.31 19.95
N GLN A 27 -7.74 2.46 20.48
CA GLN A 27 -8.00 2.32 21.91
C GLN A 27 -8.05 0.85 22.32
N THR A 28 -8.64 0.01 21.47
CA THR A 28 -8.82 -1.42 21.74
C THR A 28 -7.73 -2.29 21.10
N GLY A 29 -6.98 -1.75 20.14
CA GLY A 29 -5.99 -2.51 19.37
C GLY A 29 -6.63 -3.40 18.30
N GLU A 30 -7.92 -3.21 17.99
CA GLU A 30 -8.62 -4.04 17.04
C GLU A 30 -8.00 -3.95 15.65
N VAL A 31 -7.69 -5.12 15.06
CA VAL A 31 -7.14 -5.23 13.71
C VAL A 31 -8.27 -5.16 12.68
N ALA A 32 -8.07 -4.33 11.66
CA ALA A 32 -8.97 -4.22 10.52
C ALA A 32 -9.00 -5.52 9.74
N LYS A 33 -10.20 -5.96 9.36
CA LYS A 33 -10.41 -7.15 8.55
C LYS A 33 -10.91 -6.79 7.16
N ASP A 34 -10.56 -7.59 6.17
CA ASP A 34 -11.15 -7.49 4.85
C ASP A 34 -12.64 -7.81 4.91
N ALA A 35 -13.44 -7.01 4.22
CA ALA A 35 -14.90 -7.14 4.28
C ALA A 35 -15.43 -8.38 3.54
N VAL A 36 -14.65 -8.96 2.62
CA VAL A 36 -15.04 -10.12 1.82
C VAL A 36 -14.43 -11.40 2.39
N SER A 37 -13.11 -11.43 2.60
CA SER A 37 -12.42 -12.65 3.09
C SER A 37 -12.46 -12.79 4.62
N GLY A 38 -12.71 -11.71 5.37
CA GLY A 38 -12.64 -11.71 6.84
C GLY A 38 -11.20 -11.74 7.40
N GLU A 39 -10.21 -11.70 6.52
CA GLU A 39 -8.79 -11.80 6.83
C GLU A 39 -8.25 -10.52 7.46
N ALA A 40 -7.23 -10.63 8.32
CA ALA A 40 -6.54 -9.46 8.84
C ALA A 40 -5.89 -8.65 7.70
N LEU A 41 -5.99 -7.34 7.81
CA LEU A 41 -5.32 -6.41 6.91
C LEU A 41 -4.01 -5.95 7.51
N MET A 42 -3.00 -5.84 6.66
CA MET A 42 -1.68 -5.32 6.97
C MET A 42 -1.50 -3.95 6.30
N THR A 43 -0.65 -3.12 6.88
CA THR A 43 -0.14 -1.91 6.22
C THR A 43 1.36 -1.98 6.08
N ILE A 44 1.83 -1.52 4.93
CA ILE A 44 3.23 -1.23 4.65
C ILE A 44 3.38 0.24 4.25
N GLY A 45 4.56 0.79 4.49
CA GLY A 45 4.98 2.07 3.94
C GLY A 45 5.91 1.82 2.76
N VAL A 46 5.69 2.55 1.67
CA VAL A 46 6.60 2.54 0.52
C VAL A 46 6.89 3.95 0.06
N VAL A 47 8.06 4.15 -0.54
CA VAL A 47 8.26 5.27 -1.46
C VAL A 47 7.95 4.78 -2.87
N TYR A 48 7.10 5.52 -3.58
CA TYR A 48 6.78 5.33 -4.98
C TYR A 48 7.51 6.40 -5.78
N ILE A 49 8.34 6.00 -6.74
CA ILE A 49 9.18 6.90 -7.54
C ILE A 49 8.90 6.65 -9.02
N GLU A 50 8.47 7.68 -9.73
CA GLU A 50 8.15 7.62 -11.16
C GLU A 50 8.26 9.02 -11.77
N GLU A 51 8.73 9.12 -13.02
CA GLU A 51 8.85 10.39 -13.76
C GLU A 51 9.60 11.52 -13.02
N GLY A 52 10.58 11.17 -12.17
CA GLY A 52 11.36 12.14 -11.40
C GLY A 52 10.66 12.66 -10.14
N GLU A 53 9.44 12.21 -9.86
CA GLU A 53 8.72 12.50 -8.63
C GLU A 53 8.79 11.32 -7.64
N SER A 54 8.69 11.63 -6.35
CA SER A 54 8.61 10.61 -5.31
C SER A 54 7.51 10.93 -4.30
N SER A 55 6.81 9.89 -3.84
CA SER A 55 5.73 9.99 -2.87
C SER A 55 5.81 8.87 -1.84
N LEU A 56 5.71 9.20 -0.55
CA LEU A 56 5.52 8.21 0.50
C LEU A 56 4.04 7.85 0.59
N ILE A 57 3.72 6.57 0.37
CA ILE A 57 2.34 6.08 0.44
C ILE A 57 2.23 4.88 1.39
N LYS A 58 1.09 4.81 2.09
CA LYS A 58 0.74 3.68 2.94
C LYS A 58 -0.19 2.74 2.17
N VAL A 59 0.23 1.51 1.97
CA VAL A 59 -0.51 0.52 1.19
C VAL A 59 -1.11 -0.52 2.11
N THR A 60 -2.39 -0.81 1.94
CA THR A 60 -3.06 -1.92 2.63
C THR A 60 -2.98 -3.20 1.79
N VAL A 61 -2.66 -4.32 2.42
CA VAL A 61 -2.66 -5.66 1.81
C VAL A 61 -3.34 -6.68 2.74
N PRO A 62 -3.93 -7.76 2.23
CA PRO A 62 -4.31 -8.90 3.09
C PRO A 62 -3.07 -9.56 3.70
N GLU A 63 -3.20 -10.16 4.88
CA GLU A 63 -2.11 -10.84 5.60
C GLU A 63 -1.42 -11.93 4.77
N SER A 64 -2.18 -12.78 4.09
CA SER A 64 -1.74 -13.82 3.16
C SER A 64 -1.09 -13.25 1.90
N GLY A 65 -1.29 -11.96 1.63
CA GLY A 65 -0.64 -11.23 0.54
C GLY A 65 0.76 -10.73 0.91
N VAL A 66 1.23 -10.93 2.14
CA VAL A 66 2.57 -10.53 2.56
C VAL A 66 3.56 -11.68 2.28
N ALA A 67 4.45 -11.49 1.30
CA ALA A 67 5.49 -12.47 1.02
C ALA A 67 6.62 -12.43 2.07
N GLU A 68 7.38 -13.52 2.14
CA GLU A 68 8.61 -13.59 2.92
C GLU A 68 9.76 -12.82 2.24
N GLY A 69 10.85 -12.57 2.97
CA GLY A 69 12.07 -11.96 2.42
C GLY A 69 11.98 -10.45 2.17
N LEU A 70 10.94 -9.78 2.66
CA LEU A 70 10.84 -8.32 2.60
C LEU A 70 11.93 -7.65 3.44
N THR A 71 12.65 -6.72 2.83
CA THR A 71 13.75 -5.99 3.47
C THR A 71 13.51 -4.48 3.33
N LEU A 72 13.70 -3.73 4.41
CA LEU A 72 13.59 -2.27 4.38
C LEU A 72 14.63 -1.67 3.41
N GLY A 73 14.22 -0.68 2.64
CA GLY A 73 15.01 -0.04 1.59
C GLY A 73 15.13 -0.87 0.30
N ALA A 74 14.68 -2.12 0.29
CA ALA A 74 14.71 -2.96 -0.91
C ALA A 74 13.50 -2.70 -1.82
N PRO A 75 13.63 -2.94 -3.13
CA PRO A 75 12.52 -2.86 -4.06
C PRO A 75 11.44 -3.90 -3.75
N VAL A 76 10.18 -3.51 -3.94
CA VAL A 76 9.01 -4.37 -3.76
C VAL A 76 8.05 -4.24 -4.94
N ALA A 77 7.37 -5.34 -5.25
CA ALA A 77 6.26 -5.36 -6.18
C ALA A 77 4.93 -5.27 -5.42
N LEU A 78 3.96 -4.53 -5.97
CA LEU A 78 2.61 -4.39 -5.43
C LEU A 78 1.54 -4.84 -6.44
N PRO A 79 1.36 -6.15 -6.65
CA PRO A 79 0.36 -6.68 -7.57
C PRO A 79 -1.05 -6.12 -7.27
N GLY A 80 -1.77 -5.76 -8.32
CA GLY A 80 -3.15 -5.27 -8.20
C GLY A 80 -3.27 -3.94 -7.44
N LEU A 81 -2.22 -3.10 -7.46
CA LEU A 81 -2.25 -1.79 -6.82
C LEU A 81 -3.39 -0.93 -7.38
N ILE A 82 -4.23 -0.45 -6.46
CA ILE A 82 -5.33 0.45 -6.72
C ILE A 82 -5.29 1.66 -5.79
N ALA A 83 -5.74 2.80 -6.31
CA ALA A 83 -6.04 3.99 -5.54
C ALA A 83 -7.56 4.20 -5.45
N ARG A 84 -8.02 4.53 -4.25
CA ARG A 84 -9.42 4.85 -3.97
C ARG A 84 -9.50 6.18 -3.24
N PRO A 85 -9.97 7.25 -3.90
CA PRO A 85 -10.33 8.46 -3.20
C PRO A 85 -11.41 8.16 -2.15
N TRP A 86 -11.31 8.80 -0.99
CA TRP A 86 -12.32 8.74 0.06
C TRP A 86 -12.53 10.11 0.71
N GLU A 87 -13.72 10.28 1.25
CA GLU A 87 -14.14 11.42 2.07
C GLU A 87 -14.89 10.86 3.27
N SER A 88 -14.67 11.42 4.46
CA SER A 88 -15.37 11.07 5.69
C SER A 88 -15.48 12.28 6.59
N VAL A 89 -16.53 12.34 7.40
CA VAL A 89 -16.62 13.31 8.50
C VAL A 89 -16.21 12.59 9.79
N PHE A 90 -15.28 13.14 10.53
CA PHE A 90 -14.85 12.62 11.84
C PHE A 90 -14.79 13.76 12.86
N ASN A 91 -15.56 13.66 13.94
CA ASN A 91 -15.74 14.72 14.93
C ASN A 91 -16.12 16.08 14.30
N GLY A 92 -17.02 16.06 13.31
CA GLY A 92 -17.47 17.26 12.60
C GLY A 92 -16.45 17.87 11.63
N GLN A 93 -15.24 17.30 11.51
CA GLN A 93 -14.24 17.71 10.53
C GLN A 93 -14.30 16.83 9.29
N GLN A 94 -14.39 17.45 8.11
CA GLN A 94 -14.28 16.72 6.85
C GLN A 94 -12.82 16.29 6.64
N ARG A 95 -12.62 15.01 6.37
CA ARG A 95 -11.36 14.39 6.00
C ARG A 95 -11.51 13.79 4.62
N HIS A 96 -10.46 13.86 3.84
CA HIS A 96 -10.38 13.23 2.54
C HIS A 96 -8.98 12.68 2.33
N GLY A 97 -8.84 11.84 1.31
CA GLY A 97 -7.53 11.36 0.90
C GLY A 97 -7.64 10.25 -0.13
N ILE A 98 -6.49 9.62 -0.38
CA ILE A 98 -6.39 8.45 -1.25
C ILE A 98 -6.02 7.25 -0.39
N ALA A 99 -6.81 6.20 -0.48
CA ALA A 99 -6.47 4.90 0.10
C ALA A 99 -5.80 4.05 -0.98
N TYR A 100 -4.60 3.55 -0.69
CA TYR A 100 -3.89 2.62 -1.55
C TYR A 100 -4.09 1.19 -1.04
N ARG A 101 -4.38 0.28 -1.96
CA ARG A 101 -4.53 -1.14 -1.67
C ARG A 101 -3.89 -1.97 -2.77
N ALA A 102 -3.19 -3.02 -2.40
CA ALA A 102 -2.68 -4.03 -3.32
C ALA A 102 -3.22 -5.42 -2.90
N THR A 103 -3.13 -6.40 -3.79
CA THR A 103 -3.50 -7.78 -3.48
C THR A 103 -2.38 -8.51 -2.75
N ALA A 104 -1.14 -8.06 -2.93
CA ALA A 104 0.04 -8.61 -2.27
C ALA A 104 1.18 -7.57 -2.20
N VAL A 105 2.20 -7.88 -1.41
CA VAL A 105 3.53 -7.28 -1.43
C VAL A 105 4.57 -8.38 -1.52
N ALA A 106 5.50 -8.26 -2.45
CA ALA A 106 6.57 -9.24 -2.66
C ALA A 106 7.91 -8.53 -2.91
N PRO A 107 9.06 -9.20 -2.69
CA PRO A 107 10.34 -8.71 -3.18
C PRO A 107 10.24 -8.35 -4.67
N GLY A 108 10.70 -7.16 -5.00
CA GLY A 108 10.69 -6.61 -6.35
C GLY A 108 12.09 -6.55 -6.94
N ALA A 109 12.17 -6.09 -8.17
CA ALA A 109 13.42 -5.65 -8.79
C ALA A 109 13.32 -4.15 -9.06
N PHE A 110 14.46 -3.47 -9.17
CA PHE A 110 14.47 -2.16 -9.78
C PHE A 110 14.01 -2.29 -11.24
N PRO A 111 13.15 -1.38 -11.74
CA PRO A 111 12.82 -1.37 -13.15
C PRO A 111 14.13 -1.23 -13.93
N MET A 112 14.34 -2.16 -14.87
CA MET A 112 15.54 -2.13 -15.70
C MET A 112 15.44 -0.88 -16.57
N ALA A 113 16.36 0.07 -16.38
CA ALA A 113 16.45 1.22 -17.28
C ALA A 113 16.67 0.69 -18.70
N GLU A 114 15.81 1.08 -19.65
CA GLU A 114 16.13 0.90 -21.06
C GLU A 114 17.42 1.70 -21.30
N ALA A 115 18.52 0.99 -21.56
CA ALA A 115 19.77 1.61 -21.95
C ALA A 115 19.51 2.32 -23.29
N GLY A 116 19.41 3.65 -23.24
CA GLY A 116 19.37 4.51 -24.42
C GLY A 116 20.71 4.57 -25.13
#